data_AF-A0A7N2L4I0-F1
#
_entry.id   AF-A0A7N2L4I0-F1
#
_cell.length_a   1.000
_cell.length_b   1.000
_cell.length_c   1.000
_cell.angle_alpha   90.00
_cell.angle_beta   90.00
_cell.angle_gamma   90.00
#
_symmetry.space_group_name_H-M   'P 1'
#
loop_
_entity.id
_entity.type
_entity.pdbx_description
1 polymer ?
#
loop_
_entity_poly.entity_id
_entity_poly.type
_entity_poly.pdbx_seq_one_letter_code
_entity_poly.pdbx_strand_id
1 'polypeptide(L)'
;MQFVEYSKKIYLDGDIQVFENIDHLFDLPDNHFYAVMDCFCEKTWSNTPQHKIGYCQQCPDKVNWPAELGPKPPLYFNAGFFVYEPNLSTYHELLETLQVTFPTTFAEQVNLSSRCV
;
A
#
# COMPACT_ATOMS: atom_id res chain seq x y z
N MET A 1 10.90 -12.03 18.16
CA MET A 1 12.13 -11.43 17.60
C MET A 1 11.82 -9.97 17.30
N GLN A 2 12.67 -9.04 17.74
CA GLN A 2 12.56 -7.63 17.35
C GLN A 2 13.53 -7.43 16.19
N PHE A 3 13.00 -7.21 14.99
CA PHE A 3 13.75 -7.19 13.72
C PHE A 3 14.46 -5.85 13.46
N VAL A 4 14.88 -5.18 14.52
CA VAL A 4 15.42 -3.82 14.51
C VAL A 4 16.93 -3.76 14.25
N GLU A 5 17.58 -4.92 14.11
CA GLU A 5 18.98 -5.04 13.72
C GLU A 5 19.21 -4.71 12.24
N TYR A 6 18.15 -4.69 11.43
CA TYR A 6 18.20 -4.35 10.01
C TYR A 6 17.85 -2.89 9.81
N SER A 7 18.67 -2.17 9.04
CA SER A 7 18.39 -0.77 8.68
C SER A 7 17.21 -0.64 7.73
N LYS A 8 17.01 -1.59 6.81
CA LYS A 8 15.95 -1.56 5.80
C LYS A 8 15.51 -2.97 5.44
N LYS A 9 14.23 -3.14 5.10
CA LYS A 9 13.63 -4.42 4.74
C LYS A 9 12.70 -4.27 3.55
N ILE A 10 12.60 -5.34 2.78
CA ILE A 10 11.60 -5.50 1.71
C ILE A 10 10.65 -6.61 2.14
N TYR A 11 9.36 -6.32 2.15
CA TYR A 11 8.31 -7.32 2.27
C TYR A 11 7.85 -7.73 0.88
N LEU A 12 7.68 -9.04 0.68
CA LEU A 12 7.10 -9.64 -0.52
C LEU A 12 6.10 -10.72 -0.09
N ASP A 13 4.89 -10.65 -0.64
CA ASP A 13 3.91 -11.72 -0.50
C ASP A 13 4.42 -13.04 -1.07
N GLY A 14 3.92 -14.14 -0.50
CA GLY A 14 4.33 -15.49 -0.86
C GLY A 14 3.93 -15.93 -2.28
N ASP A 15 3.05 -15.19 -2.94
CA ASP A 15 2.60 -15.41 -4.31
C ASP A 15 3.24 -14.45 -5.34
N ILE A 16 4.24 -13.66 -4.92
CA ILE A 16 5.01 -12.79 -5.82
C ILE A 16 6.12 -13.57 -6.53
N GLN A 17 6.21 -13.37 -7.85
CA GLN A 17 7.36 -13.78 -8.65
C GLN A 17 8.22 -12.56 -9.02
N VAL A 18 9.52 -12.64 -8.71
CA VAL A 18 10.50 -11.60 -9.02
C VAL A 18 11.26 -11.97 -10.30
N PHE A 19 11.24 -11.09 -11.30
CA PHE A 19 11.85 -11.33 -12.61
C PHE A 19 13.25 -10.72 -12.77
N GLU A 20 13.60 -9.71 -11.96
CA GLU A 20 14.85 -8.97 -12.04
C GLU A 20 15.45 -8.74 -10.64
N ASN A 21 16.73 -8.36 -10.56
CA ASN A 21 17.35 -8.03 -9.28
C ASN A 21 16.71 -6.77 -8.67
N ILE A 22 16.35 -6.85 -7.38
CA ILE A 22 15.68 -5.78 -6.64
C ILE A 22 16.57 -5.12 -5.56
N ASP A 23 17.87 -5.41 -5.53
CA ASP A 23 18.79 -4.90 -4.49
C ASP A 23 18.89 -3.37 -4.52
N HIS A 24 18.75 -2.77 -5.70
CA HIS A 24 18.73 -1.32 -5.89
C HIS A 24 17.64 -0.62 -5.06
N LEU A 25 16.60 -1.34 -4.62
CA LEU A 25 15.56 -0.78 -3.75
C LEU A 25 16.07 -0.48 -2.33
N PHE A 26 17.19 -1.08 -1.91
CA PHE A 26 17.83 -0.72 -0.64
C PHE A 26 18.53 0.65 -0.70
N ASP A 27 18.85 1.14 -1.90
CA ASP A 27 19.48 2.46 -2.12
C ASP A 27 18.48 3.62 -2.11
N LEU A 28 17.17 3.33 -1.98
CA LEU A 28 16.13 4.36 -1.84
C LEU A 28 16.39 5.20 -0.57
N PRO A 29 16.08 6.51 -0.57
CA PRO A 29 16.29 7.37 0.60
C PRO A 29 15.64 6.84 1.89
N ASP A 30 16.30 7.08 3.02
CA ASP A 30 15.78 6.71 4.34
C ASP A 30 14.67 7.67 4.80
N ASN A 31 14.00 7.30 5.90
CA ASN A 31 12.82 7.91 6.51
C ASN A 31 11.56 7.88 5.63
N HIS A 32 11.39 6.85 4.82
CA HIS A 32 10.25 6.70 3.92
C HIS A 32 9.70 5.27 3.92
N PHE A 33 8.39 5.15 3.67
CA PHE A 33 7.73 3.89 3.34
C PHE A 33 7.46 3.86 1.83
N TYR A 34 8.01 2.87 1.13
CA TYR A 34 7.84 2.74 -0.32
C TYR A 34 6.92 1.57 -0.63
N ALA A 35 5.85 1.84 -1.35
CA ALA A 35 4.93 0.82 -1.86
C ALA A 35 4.43 1.21 -3.26
N VAL A 36 3.84 0.25 -3.95
CA VAL A 36 3.26 0.49 -5.28
C VAL A 36 1.79 0.86 -5.13
N MET A 37 1.32 1.84 -5.91
CA MET A 37 -0.09 2.19 -5.93
C MET A 37 -0.95 1.00 -6.39
N ASP A 38 -2.11 0.78 -5.78
CA ASP A 38 -3.01 -0.30 -6.20
C ASP A 38 -3.63 -0.02 -7.59
N CYS A 39 -3.80 -1.05 -8.42
CA CYS A 39 -4.51 -0.94 -9.71
C CYS A 39 -6.00 -1.23 -9.48
N PHE A 40 -6.77 -0.15 -9.28
CA PHE A 40 -8.23 -0.23 -9.28
C PHE A 40 -8.84 -0.73 -10.60
N CYS A 41 -8.03 -0.83 -11.66
CA CYS A 41 -8.38 -1.49 -12.90
C CYS A 41 -8.45 -3.03 -12.82
N GLU A 42 -7.93 -3.66 -11.78
CA GLU A 42 -7.95 -5.11 -11.66
C GLU A 42 -9.34 -5.66 -11.32
N LYS A 43 -9.57 -6.92 -11.69
CA LYS A 43 -10.86 -7.60 -11.48
C LYS A 43 -11.23 -7.71 -10.00
N THR A 44 -10.26 -7.77 -9.08
CA THR A 44 -10.49 -7.77 -7.62
C THR A 44 -11.30 -6.55 -7.17
N TRP A 45 -11.16 -5.44 -7.89
CA TRP A 45 -11.87 -4.19 -7.64
C TRP A 45 -13.21 -4.07 -8.36
N SER A 46 -13.71 -5.12 -9.04
CA SER A 46 -14.86 -5.02 -9.96
C SER A 46 -16.15 -4.45 -9.37
N ASN A 47 -16.31 -4.56 -8.06
CA ASN A 47 -17.49 -4.07 -7.36
C ASN A 47 -17.43 -2.57 -7.03
N THR A 48 -16.26 -1.94 -7.11
CA THR A 48 -16.06 -0.54 -6.71
C THR A 48 -16.43 0.45 -7.81
N PRO A 49 -16.84 1.68 -7.45
CA PRO A 49 -17.07 2.76 -8.42
C PRO A 49 -15.85 3.03 -9.31
N GLN A 50 -14.65 3.00 -8.73
CA GLN A 50 -13.37 3.22 -9.40
C GLN A 50 -13.18 2.27 -10.59
N HIS A 51 -13.39 0.97 -10.38
CA HIS A 51 -13.28 -0.01 -11.44
C HIS A 51 -14.35 0.18 -12.52
N LYS A 52 -15.59 0.45 -12.11
CA LYS A 52 -16.74 0.61 -13.02
C LYS A 52 -16.57 1.76 -14.00
N ILE A 53 -15.91 2.85 -13.59
CA ILE A 53 -15.60 3.97 -14.48
C ILE A 53 -14.27 3.80 -15.23
N GLY A 54 -13.53 2.72 -14.97
CA GLY A 54 -12.21 2.47 -15.56
C GLY A 54 -11.08 3.33 -14.97
N TYR A 55 -11.30 3.94 -13.80
CA TYR A 55 -10.29 4.74 -13.11
C TYR A 55 -9.20 3.85 -12.52
N CYS A 56 -7.95 4.26 -12.71
CA CYS A 56 -6.78 3.57 -12.16
C CYS A 56 -5.75 4.58 -11.65
N GLN A 57 -5.23 4.35 -10.45
CA GLN A 57 -4.18 5.19 -9.86
C GLN A 57 -2.84 5.07 -10.59
N GLN A 58 -2.54 3.90 -11.17
CA GLN A 58 -1.34 3.69 -12.00
C GLN A 58 -1.49 4.26 -13.43
N CYS A 59 -2.71 4.60 -13.85
CA CYS A 59 -2.98 5.18 -15.18
C CYS A 59 -3.92 6.40 -15.04
N PRO A 60 -3.47 7.48 -14.39
CA PRO A 60 -4.31 8.64 -14.07
C PRO A 60 -4.87 9.33 -15.32
N ASP A 61 -4.17 9.26 -16.45
CA ASP A 61 -4.57 9.89 -17.71
C ASP A 61 -5.67 9.12 -18.46
N LYS A 62 -5.95 7.87 -18.06
CA LYS A 62 -6.92 7.02 -18.74
C LYS A 62 -8.35 7.53 -18.55
N VAL A 63 -8.67 8.00 -17.35
CA VAL A 63 -9.99 8.51 -16.96
C VAL A 63 -9.82 9.65 -15.98
N ASN A 64 -10.32 10.82 -16.35
CA ASN A 64 -10.43 11.94 -15.41
C ASN A 64 -11.48 11.63 -14.34
N TRP A 65 -11.16 11.90 -13.08
CA TRP A 65 -12.08 11.66 -11.96
C TRP A 65 -13.36 12.50 -12.13
N PRO A 66 -14.55 11.88 -12.24
CA PRO A 66 -15.80 12.60 -12.45
C PRO A 66 -16.20 13.41 -11.22
N ALA A 67 -16.61 14.67 -11.41
CA ALA A 67 -16.98 15.57 -10.31
C ALA A 67 -18.22 15.07 -9.53
N GLU A 68 -19.13 14.37 -10.21
CA GLU A 68 -20.32 13.77 -9.62
C GLU A 68 -20.02 12.66 -8.59
N LEU A 69 -18.82 12.08 -8.62
CA LEU A 69 -18.39 11.08 -7.63
C LEU A 69 -17.77 11.71 -6.37
N GLY A 70 -17.75 13.04 -6.29
CA GLY A 70 -17.16 13.77 -5.17
C GLY A 70 -15.64 13.87 -5.26
N PRO A 71 -14.94 14.07 -4.13
CA PRO A 71 -13.49 14.20 -4.14
C PRO A 71 -12.82 12.91 -4.61
N LYS A 72 -11.71 13.06 -5.34
CA LYS A 72 -10.85 11.95 -5.74
C LYS A 72 -10.41 11.18 -4.48
N PRO A 73 -10.50 9.84 -4.46
CA PRO A 73 -10.06 9.06 -3.31
C PRO A 73 -8.57 9.32 -3.03
N PRO A 74 -8.14 9.24 -1.76
CA PRO A 74 -6.74 9.30 -1.42
C PRO A 74 -5.98 8.16 -2.10
N LEU A 75 -4.67 8.35 -2.24
CA LEU A 75 -3.77 7.34 -2.76
C LEU A 75 -3.85 6.07 -1.89
N TYR A 76 -4.17 4.96 -2.53
CA TYR A 76 -4.24 3.63 -1.89
C TYR A 76 -3.18 2.71 -2.50
N PHE A 77 -2.28 2.18 -1.69
CA PHE A 77 -1.18 1.34 -2.15
C PHE A 77 -1.50 -0.15 -1.98
N ASN A 78 -0.83 -1.01 -2.73
CA ASN A 78 -0.90 -2.47 -2.60
C ASN A 78 0.05 -2.97 -1.50
N ALA A 79 -0.47 -3.75 -0.55
CA ALA A 79 0.30 -4.21 0.62
C ALA A 79 1.18 -5.44 0.37
N GLY A 80 1.15 -6.04 -0.82
CA GLY A 80 1.92 -7.26 -1.11
C GLY A 80 3.41 -7.00 -1.36
N PHE A 81 3.78 -5.76 -1.64
CA PHE A 81 5.18 -5.38 -1.85
C PHE A 81 5.48 -3.99 -1.28
N PHE A 82 6.41 -3.91 -0.34
CA PHE A 82 6.88 -2.62 0.19
C PHE A 82 8.29 -2.66 0.78
N VAL A 83 8.95 -1.49 0.78
CA VAL A 83 10.25 -1.25 1.43
C VAL A 83 10.02 -0.36 2.65
N TYR A 84 10.60 -0.75 3.79
CA TYR A 84 10.41 -0.04 5.06
C TYR A 84 11.63 -0.15 5.98
N GLU A 85 11.69 0.76 6.93
CA GLU A 85 12.66 0.74 8.03
C GLU A 85 11.98 0.18 9.29
N PRO A 86 12.51 -0.89 9.91
CA PRO A 86 11.95 -1.45 11.13
C PRO A 86 11.93 -0.43 12.28
N ASN A 87 10.76 -0.18 12.86
CA ASN A 87 10.58 0.78 13.94
C ASN A 87 9.61 0.25 15.01
N LEU A 88 10.04 0.23 16.28
CA LEU A 88 9.21 -0.29 17.39
C LEU A 88 8.03 0.62 17.72
N SER A 89 8.17 1.94 17.62
CA SER A 89 7.04 2.87 17.82
C SER A 89 5.96 2.58 16.79
N THR A 90 6.34 2.51 15.51
CA THR A 90 5.41 2.16 14.43
C THR A 90 4.75 0.81 14.67
N TYR A 91 5.49 -0.21 15.11
CA TYR A 91 4.92 -1.51 15.45
C TYR A 91 3.86 -1.42 16.56
N HIS A 92 4.16 -0.75 17.67
CA HIS A 92 3.23 -0.60 18.79
C HIS A 92 1.97 0.17 18.38
N GLU A 93 2.15 1.26 17.65
CA GLU A 93 1.04 2.07 17.14
C GLU A 93 0.16 1.29 16.15
N LEU A 94 0.75 0.50 15.25
CA LEU A 94 -0.01 -0.36 14.34
C LEU A 94 -0.81 -1.41 15.10
N LEU A 95 -0.21 -2.02 16.14
CA LEU A 95 -0.87 -3.00 16.98
C LEU A 95 -2.05 -2.39 17.76
N GLU A 96 -1.86 -1.22 18.37
CA GLU A 96 -2.94 -0.49 19.06
C GLU A 96 -4.06 -0.10 18.09
N THR A 97 -3.70 0.36 16.89
CA THR A 97 -4.68 0.71 15.84
C THR A 97 -5.50 -0.51 15.44
N LEU A 98 -4.85 -1.65 15.23
CA LEU A 98 -5.50 -2.89 14.85
C LEU A 98 -6.51 -3.36 15.91
N GLN A 99 -6.24 -3.14 17.19
CA GLN A 99 -7.14 -3.52 18.29
C GLN A 99 -8.45 -2.73 18.32
N VAL A 100 -8.45 -1.48 17.86
CA VAL A 100 -9.62 -0.59 17.89
C VAL A 100 -10.31 -0.42 16.53
N THR A 101 -9.64 -0.82 15.44
CA THR A 101 -10.16 -0.67 14.08
C THR A 101 -11.23 -1.71 13.78
N PHE A 102 -12.36 -1.27 13.21
CA PHE A 102 -13.40 -2.19 12.75
C PHE A 102 -12.86 -3.06 11.61
N PRO A 103 -13.10 -4.39 11.60
CA PRO A 103 -12.62 -5.27 10.55
C PRO A 103 -13.06 -4.83 9.16
N THR A 104 -12.11 -4.79 8.22
CA THR A 104 -12.37 -4.52 6.80
C THR A 104 -11.91 -5.71 5.96
N THR A 105 -12.28 -5.73 4.67
CA THR A 105 -11.87 -6.78 3.73
C THR A 105 -10.36 -6.79 3.48
N PHE A 106 -9.66 -5.66 3.71
CA PHE A 106 -8.22 -5.50 3.47
C PHE A 106 -7.55 -4.98 4.74
N ALA A 107 -7.43 -5.84 5.76
CA ALA A 107 -7.05 -5.43 7.10
C ALA A 107 -5.64 -4.81 7.13
N GLU A 108 -4.65 -5.47 6.55
CA GLU A 108 -3.26 -5.01 6.48
C GLU A 108 -3.14 -3.73 5.65
N GLN A 109 -3.76 -3.68 4.47
CA GLN A 109 -3.65 -2.55 3.56
C GLN A 109 -4.34 -1.29 4.08
N VAL A 110 -5.50 -1.41 4.74
CA VAL A 110 -6.21 -0.27 5.36
C VAL A 110 -5.42 0.31 6.53
N ASN A 111 -4.86 -0.53 7.40
CA ASN A 111 -4.10 -0.07 8.56
C ASN A 111 -2.81 0.64 8.15
N LEU A 112 -2.13 0.16 7.10
CA LEU A 112 -0.91 0.80 6.62
C LEU A 112 -1.21 2.05 5.77
N SER A 113 -2.20 2.01 4.87
CA SER A 113 -2.55 3.14 3.99
C SER A 113 -3.05 4.38 4.72
N SER A 114 -3.73 4.21 5.85
CA SER A 114 -4.24 5.35 6.64
C SER A 114 -3.16 6.16 7.36
N ARG A 115 -1.92 5.66 7.41
CA ARG A 115 -0.78 6.26 8.13
C ARG A 115 0.36 6.71 7.22
N CYS A 116 0.30 6.39 5.93
CA CYS A 116 1.24 6.88 4.92
C CYS A 116 0.69 8.20 4.33
N VAL A 117 1.15 9.33 4.86
CA VAL A 117 0.91 10.68 4.29
C VAL A 117 2.25 11.37 4.09
#